data_AF-A0A380DHL4-F1
#
_entry.id   AF-A0A380DHL4-F1
#
_cell.length_a   1.000
_cell.length_b   1.000
_cell.length_c   1.000
_cell.angle_alpha   90.00
_cell.angle_beta   90.00
_cell.angle_gamma   90.00
#
_symmetry.space_group_name_H-M   'P 1'
#
loop_
_entity.id
_entity.type
_entity.pdbx_description
1 polymer ?
#
loop_
_entity_poly.entity_id
_entity_poly.type
_entity_poly.pdbx_seq_one_letter_code
_entity_poly.pdbx_strand_id
1 'polypeptide(L)'
;MEKLKLMTIVGTRPEIIRLSSTIKACDQYFNQILVHTGQNYDYTLNQIFFDDLELRQPDHYLEAVGSNLGETMGNIIAKTYDVLLREQPDALLILVIQIVV
;
A
#
# COMPACT_ATOMS: atom_id res chain seq x y z
N MET A 1 8.80 24.37 -7.22
CA MET A 1 9.31 23.37 -6.26
C MET A 1 8.99 22.00 -6.82
N GLU A 2 9.95 21.08 -6.80
CA GLU A 2 9.68 19.68 -7.08
C GLU A 2 8.68 19.14 -6.04
N LYS A 3 7.72 18.33 -6.48
CA LYS A 3 6.78 17.68 -5.56
C LYS A 3 7.56 16.62 -4.76
N LEU A 4 7.32 16.57 -3.44
CA LEU A 4 7.87 15.53 -2.58
C LEU A 4 7.46 14.13 -3.08
N LYS A 5 8.39 13.18 -3.06
CA LYS A 5 8.14 11.77 -3.36
C LYS A 5 7.56 11.09 -2.13
N LEU A 6 6.28 10.75 -2.19
CA LEU A 6 5.55 10.14 -1.07
C LEU A 6 5.27 8.67 -1.38
N MET A 7 5.66 7.76 -0.49
CA MET A 7 5.22 6.37 -0.60
C MET A 7 4.02 6.13 0.33
N THR A 8 2.92 5.62 -0.20
CA THR A 8 1.74 5.21 0.56
C THR A 8 1.65 3.69 0.53
N ILE A 9 1.65 3.02 1.69
CA ILE A 9 1.53 1.55 1.77
C ILE A 9 0.18 1.18 2.36
N VAL A 10 -0.52 0.27 1.67
CA VAL A 10 -1.80 -0.32 2.09
C VAL A 10 -1.76 -1.83 1.94
N GLY A 11 -2.59 -2.55 2.68
CA GLY A 11 -2.66 -4.01 2.58
C GLY A 11 -4.01 -4.61 2.97
N THR A 12 -4.83 -3.90 3.74
CA THR A 12 -6.17 -4.38 4.12
C THR A 12 -7.28 -3.58 3.44
N ARG A 13 -8.45 -4.21 3.24
CA ARG A 13 -9.63 -3.53 2.69
C ARG A 13 -10.02 -2.28 3.49
N PRO A 14 -10.05 -2.30 4.85
CA PRO A 14 -10.33 -1.09 5.62
C PRO A 14 -9.32 0.04 5.41
N GLU A 15 -8.04 -0.27 5.14
CA GLU A 15 -7.05 0.76 4.80
C GLU A 15 -7.36 1.41 3.46
N ILE A 16 -7.67 0.63 2.42
CA ILE A 16 -8.03 1.16 1.08
C ILE A 16 -9.25 2.09 1.19
N ILE A 17 -10.30 1.66 1.90
CA ILE A 17 -11.51 2.46 2.08
C ILE A 17 -11.19 3.77 2.82
N ARG A 18 -10.49 3.69 3.96
CA ARG A 18 -10.21 4.86 4.81
C ARG A 18 -9.23 5.84 4.17
N LEU A 19 -8.28 5.34 3.39
CA LEU A 19 -7.28 6.16 2.71
C LEU A 19 -7.72 6.59 1.31
N SER A 20 -8.84 6.13 0.77
CA SER A 20 -9.29 6.44 -0.59
C SER A 20 -9.21 7.94 -0.95
N SER A 21 -9.85 8.80 -0.17
CA SER A 21 -9.78 10.27 -0.36
C SER A 21 -8.37 10.82 -0.15
N THR A 22 -7.59 10.25 0.77
CA THR A 22 -6.20 10.64 1.00
C THR A 22 -5.31 10.29 -0.19
N ILE A 23 -5.45 9.09 -0.77
CA ILE A 23 -4.73 8.64 -1.96
C ILE A 23 -5.01 9.57 -3.13
N LYS A 24 -6.29 9.91 -3.38
CA LYS A 24 -6.69 10.87 -4.43
C LYS A 24 -6.04 12.24 -4.23
N ALA A 25 -6.02 12.75 -3.00
CA ALA A 25 -5.34 14.01 -2.69
C ALA A 25 -3.83 13.89 -2.89
N CYS A 26 -3.23 12.78 -2.45
CA CYS A 26 -1.80 12.55 -2.58
C CYS A 26 -1.34 12.50 -4.04
N ASP A 27 -2.14 11.95 -4.95
CA ASP A 27 -1.86 11.94 -6.40
C ASP A 27 -1.82 13.36 -7.01
N GLN A 28 -2.55 14.31 -6.43
CA GLN A 28 -2.55 15.70 -6.89
C GLN A 28 -1.34 16.49 -6.38
N TYR A 29 -0.98 16.30 -5.11
CA TYR A 29 0.00 17.16 -4.42
C TYR A 29 1.41 16.58 -4.31
N PHE A 30 1.58 15.27 -4.45
CA PHE A 30 2.85 14.56 -4.31
C PHE A 30 3.21 13.77 -5.57
N ASN A 31 4.48 13.40 -5.70
CA ASN A 31 4.88 12.31 -6.58
C ASN A 31 4.64 10.99 -5.83
N GLN A 32 3.37 10.59 -5.77
CA GLN A 32 2.93 9.45 -4.96
C GLN A 32 3.33 8.10 -5.61
N ILE A 33 3.94 7.23 -4.81
CA ILE A 33 4.14 5.80 -5.08
C ILE A 33 3.19 5.02 -4.16
N LEU A 34 2.21 4.35 -4.74
CA LEU A 34 1.22 3.55 -4.03
C LEU A 34 1.66 2.08 -4.03
N VAL A 35 1.82 1.50 -2.85
CA VAL A 35 2.28 0.12 -2.66
C VAL A 35 1.19 -0.68 -1.97
N HIS A 36 0.86 -1.84 -2.53
CA HIS A 36 -0.07 -2.78 -1.93
C HIS A 36 0.67 -4.02 -1.42
N THR A 37 0.53 -4.39 -0.14
CA THR A 37 1.29 -5.51 0.43
C THR A 37 0.91 -6.88 -0.13
N GLY A 38 -0.30 -7.01 -0.67
CA GLY A 38 -0.76 -8.28 -1.25
C GLY A 38 -0.93 -9.40 -0.22
N GLN A 39 -1.17 -9.05 1.05
CA GLN A 39 -1.38 -10.00 2.14
C GLN A 39 -2.76 -10.69 2.12
N ASN A 40 -3.68 -10.26 1.24
CA ASN A 40 -5.02 -10.84 1.10
C ASN A 40 -5.12 -11.58 -0.24
N TYR A 41 -5.57 -12.84 -0.20
CA TYR A 41 -5.61 -13.77 -1.35
C TYR A 41 -6.62 -13.42 -2.44
N ASP A 42 -7.58 -12.53 -2.19
CA ASP A 42 -8.62 -12.21 -3.18
C ASP A 42 -8.29 -10.92 -3.95
N TYR A 43 -7.44 -11.09 -4.97
CA TYR A 43 -7.10 -10.04 -5.92
C TYR A 43 -8.34 -9.49 -6.64
N THR A 44 -9.32 -10.35 -6.94
CA THR A 44 -10.58 -10.00 -7.60
C THR A 44 -11.40 -9.03 -6.75
N LEU A 45 -11.50 -9.29 -5.44
CA LEU A 45 -12.19 -8.40 -4.52
C LEU A 45 -11.45 -7.07 -4.31
N ASN A 46 -10.11 -7.08 -4.29
CA ASN A 46 -9.35 -5.83 -4.15
C ASN A 46 -9.56 -4.93 -5.36
N GLN A 47 -9.52 -5.49 -6.57
CA GLN A 47 -9.74 -4.75 -7.82
C GLN A 47 -11.07 -3.99 -7.80
N ILE A 48 -12.15 -4.63 -7.34
CA ILE A 48 -13.47 -4.01 -7.21
C ILE A 48 -13.42 -2.76 -6.33
N PHE A 49 -12.68 -2.76 -5.21
CA PHE A 49 -12.59 -1.57 -4.36
C PHE A 49 -11.82 -0.42 -5.02
N PHE A 50 -10.77 -0.72 -5.78
CA PHE A 50 -10.05 0.32 -6.52
C PHE A 50 -10.96 0.92 -7.60
N ASP A 51 -11.72 0.08 -8.31
CA ASP A 51 -12.63 0.52 -9.36
C ASP A 51 -13.82 1.32 -8.78
N ASP A 52 -14.50 0.79 -7.75
CA ASP A 52 -15.66 1.43 -7.10
C ASP A 52 -15.31 2.76 -6.41
N LEU A 53 -14.10 2.86 -5.86
CA LEU A 53 -13.62 4.09 -5.21
C LEU A 53 -12.92 5.02 -6.21
N GLU A 54 -12.86 4.68 -7.50
CA GLU A 54 -12.15 5.41 -8.56
C GLU A 54 -10.69 5.72 -8.18
N LEU A 55 -10.01 4.74 -7.62
CA LEU A 55 -8.60 4.79 -7.29
C LEU A 55 -7.77 4.22 -8.45
N ARG A 56 -6.62 4.83 -8.70
CA ARG A 56 -5.64 4.23 -9.61
C ARG A 56 -5.08 2.93 -9.03
N GLN A 57 -4.54 2.08 -9.89
CA GLN A 57 -3.83 0.89 -9.44
C GLN A 57 -2.54 1.24 -8.68
N PRO A 58 -2.15 0.42 -7.69
CA PRO A 58 -0.84 0.48 -7.05
C PRO A 58 0.30 0.38 -8.06
N ASP A 59 1.39 1.10 -7.79
CA ASP A 59 2.64 1.04 -8.56
C ASP A 59 3.42 -0.26 -8.25
N HIS A 60 3.26 -0.79 -7.03
CA HIS A 60 3.91 -2.02 -6.59
C HIS A 60 2.92 -2.93 -5.84
N TYR A 61 2.93 -4.22 -6.19
CA TYR A 61 2.31 -5.28 -5.39
C TYR A 61 3.40 -6.14 -4.79
N LEU A 62 3.44 -6.26 -3.45
CA LEU A 62 4.51 -7.02 -2.78
C LEU A 62 4.25 -8.53 -2.79
N GLU A 63 3.01 -8.98 -2.93
CA GLU A 63 2.65 -10.41 -2.83
C GLU A 63 3.21 -11.05 -1.55
N ALA A 64 3.05 -10.37 -0.41
CA ALA A 64 3.75 -10.71 0.82
C ALA A 64 3.14 -11.88 1.60
N VAL A 65 2.11 -12.54 1.06
CA VAL A 65 1.45 -13.67 1.73
C VAL A 65 2.44 -14.82 1.95
N GLY A 66 2.47 -15.35 3.18
CA GLY A 66 3.26 -16.52 3.56
C GLY A 66 2.38 -17.70 3.99
N SER A 67 3.00 -18.79 4.44
CA SER A 67 2.28 -19.97 4.96
C SER A 67 1.57 -19.73 6.30
N ASN A 68 2.01 -18.72 7.04
CA ASN A 68 1.46 -18.33 8.34
C ASN A 68 1.60 -16.81 8.56
N LEU A 69 1.04 -16.30 9.66
CA LEU A 69 1.08 -14.88 9.99
C LEU A 69 2.51 -14.36 10.18
N GLY A 70 3.37 -15.11 10.85
CA GLY A 70 4.75 -14.71 11.09
C GLY A 70 5.56 -14.59 9.80
N GLU A 71 5.40 -15.53 8.88
CA GLU A 71 6.01 -15.48 7.56
C GLU A 71 5.48 -14.31 6.74
N THR A 72 4.16 -14.08 6.76
CA THR A 72 3.52 -12.94 6.07
C THR A 72 4.08 -11.61 6.58
N MET A 73 4.20 -11.44 7.89
CA MET A 73 4.78 -10.24 8.49
C MET A 73 6.25 -10.05 8.09
N GLY A 74 7.05 -11.12 8.13
CA GLY A 74 8.46 -11.08 7.70
C GLY A 74 8.59 -10.68 6.23
N ASN A 75 7.74 -11.25 5.37
CA ASN A 75 7.70 -10.92 3.94
C ASN A 75 7.30 -9.46 3.69
N ILE A 76 6.32 -8.92 4.42
CA ILE A 76 5.92 -7.51 4.29
C ILE A 76 7.11 -6.60 4.60
N ILE A 77 7.83 -6.86 5.70
CA ILE A 77 8.98 -6.05 6.11
C ILE A 77 10.09 -6.13 5.05
N ALA A 78 10.49 -7.35 4.67
CA ALA A 78 11.57 -7.56 3.70
C ALA A 78 11.26 -6.92 2.34
N LYS A 79 10.08 -7.19 1.79
CA LYS A 79 9.70 -6.68 0.48
C LYS A 79 9.44 -5.18 0.48
N THR A 80 8.89 -4.62 1.56
CA THR A 80 8.76 -3.16 1.71
C THR A 80 10.12 -2.49 1.69
N TYR A 81 11.11 -3.06 2.38
CA TYR A 81 12.47 -2.53 2.40
C TYR A 81 13.11 -2.49 1.01
N ASP A 82 12.90 -3.54 0.20
CA ASP A 82 13.40 -3.57 -1.18
C ASP A 82 12.80 -2.43 -2.04
N VAL A 83 11.51 -2.14 -1.88
CA VAL A 83 10.86 -1.04 -2.61
C VAL A 83 11.33 0.32 -2.09
N LEU A 84 11.51 0.49 -0.78
CA LEU A 84 12.06 1.72 -0.19
C LEU A 84 13.47 2.02 -0.73
N LEU A 85 14.33 1.02 -0.86
CA LEU A 85 15.67 1.20 -1.42
C LEU A 85 15.66 1.58 -2.90
N ARG A 86 14.72 1.04 -3.68
CA ARG A 86 14.59 1.36 -5.11
C ARG A 86 13.99 2.73 -5.34
N GLU A 87 12.93 3.06 -4.60
CA GLU A 87 12.16 4.27 -4.83
C GLU A 87 12.72 5.48 -4.08
N GLN A 88 13.42 5.29 -2.96
CA GLN A 88 13.97 6.36 -2.11
C GLN A 88 12.97 7.51 -1.89
N PRO A 89 11.76 7.23 -1.35
CA PRO A 89 10.79 8.29 -1.11
C PRO A 89 11.26 9.23 0.00
N ASP A 90 10.84 10.50 -0.08
CA ASP A 90 11.11 11.52 0.94
C ASP A 90 10.26 11.30 2.20
N ALA A 91 9.09 10.67 2.04
CA ALA A 91 8.15 10.43 3.13
C ALA A 91 7.40 9.10 2.92
N LEU A 92 6.96 8.51 4.04
CA LEU A 92 6.17 7.29 4.08
C LEU A 92 4.84 7.55 4.80
N LEU A 93 3.72 7.20 4.15
CA LEU A 93 2.39 7.20 4.72
C LEU A 93 1.90 5.76 4.90
N ILE A 94 1.55 5.43 6.14
CA ILE A 94 0.95 4.14 6.51
C ILE A 94 -0.23 4.40 7.45
N LEU A 95 -1.26 3.57 7.36
CA LEU A 95 -2.37 3.57 8.30
C LEU A 95 -2.29 2.32 9.17
N VAL A 96 -1.94 2.50 10.45
CA VAL A 96 -1.91 1.39 11.41
C VAL A 96 -3.34 1.05 11.83
N ILE A 97 -3.79 -0.15 11.48
CA ILE A 97 -4.96 -0.78 12.10
C ILE A 97 -4.43 -1.87 13.03
N GLN A 98 -4.86 -1.85 14.29
CA GLN A 98 -4.45 -2.83 15.30
C GLN A 98 -4.58 -4.25 14.73
N ILE A 99 -3.45 -4.97 14.66
CA ILE A 99 -3.46 -6.42 14.59
C ILE A 99 -4.03 -6.87 15.93
N VAL A 100 -5.33 -7.18 15.95
CA VAL A 100 -5.93 -7.88 17.08
C VAL A 100 -5.49 -9.33 16.91
N VAL A 101 -4.43 -9.71 17.64
CA VAL A 101 -4.10 -11.11 17.90
C VAL A 101 -5.12 -11.71 18.86
#